data_AF-A0A1K2I113-F1
#
_entry.id   AF-A0A1K2I113-F1
#
_cell.length_a   1.000
_cell.length_b   1.000
_cell.length_c   1.000
_cell.angle_alpha   90.00
_cell.angle_beta   90.00
_cell.angle_gamma   90.00
#
_symmetry.space_group_name_H-M   'P 1'
#
loop_
_entity.id
_entity.type
_entity.pdbx_description
1 polymer ?
#
loop_
_entity_poly.entity_id
_entity_poly.type
_entity_poly.pdbx_seq_one_letter_code
_entity_poly.pdbx_strand_id
1 'polypeptide(L)'
;MTMKPILHVTFPRQTPATAALFLRGHRMGLLRDGWLLVYEHTESPPTDALVEQLCVLKTADHRVLCRVMRKGRKGGAWDLLTGTGEQELDVAVVWAARVDLIIPHEPTPDEVEAFGSTY
;
A
#
# COMPACT_ATOMS: atom_id res chain seq x y z
N MET A 1 -34.84 6.26 6.32
CA MET A 1 -33.43 6.04 5.88
C MET A 1 -33.50 5.32 4.55
N THR A 2 -33.10 5.93 3.44
CA THR A 2 -33.24 5.34 2.09
C THR A 2 -32.04 4.46 1.80
N MET A 3 -32.22 3.16 1.57
CA MET A 3 -31.12 2.28 1.16
C MET A 3 -30.57 2.73 -0.20
N LYS A 4 -29.25 2.90 -0.28
CA LYS A 4 -28.56 3.10 -1.56
C LYS A 4 -28.51 1.76 -2.31
N PRO A 5 -28.67 1.75 -3.64
CA PRO A 5 -28.61 0.52 -4.42
C PRO A 5 -27.20 -0.07 -4.43
N ILE A 6 -27.12 -1.41 -4.50
CA ILE A 6 -25.89 -2.12 -4.82
C ILE A 6 -25.65 -1.97 -6.32
N LEU A 7 -24.47 -1.50 -6.71
CA LEU A 7 -24.08 -1.32 -8.11
C LEU A 7 -23.11 -2.43 -8.52
N HIS A 8 -23.32 -3.00 -9.71
CA HIS A 8 -22.32 -3.84 -10.34
C HIS A 8 -21.25 -2.94 -10.97
N VAL A 9 -19.98 -3.20 -10.67
CA VAL A 9 -18.83 -2.49 -11.23
C VAL A 9 -17.90 -3.48 -11.90
N THR A 10 -17.23 -3.05 -12.97
CA THR A 10 -16.19 -3.86 -13.61
C THR A 10 -14.98 -3.94 -12.68
N PHE A 11 -14.39 -5.13 -12.57
CA PHE A 11 -13.12 -5.30 -11.86
C PHE A 11 -12.04 -4.42 -12.50
N PRO A 12 -11.13 -3.80 -11.73
CA PRO A 12 -10.04 -3.02 -12.29
C PRO A 12 -9.25 -3.81 -13.33
N ARG A 13 -8.86 -3.12 -14.40
CA ARG A 13 -8.07 -3.74 -15.47
C ARG A 13 -6.76 -4.29 -14.89
N GLN A 14 -6.48 -5.54 -15.20
CA GLN A 14 -5.17 -6.15 -14.96
C GLN A 14 -4.28 -5.98 -16.18
N THR A 15 -2.99 -5.74 -15.95
CA THR A 15 -1.93 -5.67 -16.94
C THR A 15 -0.85 -6.70 -16.60
N PRO A 16 0.12 -6.95 -17.51
CA PRO A 16 1.28 -7.79 -17.17
C PRO A 16 2.12 -7.28 -15.99
N ALA A 17 1.99 -6.00 -15.62
CA ALA A 17 2.68 -5.40 -14.48
C ALA A 17 1.86 -5.45 -13.19
N THR A 18 0.61 -5.92 -13.24
CA THR A 18 -0.21 -6.08 -12.03
C THR A 18 0.43 -7.11 -11.10
N ALA A 19 0.74 -6.69 -9.89
CA ALA A 19 1.32 -7.53 -8.84
C ALA A 19 0.48 -7.45 -7.56
N ALA A 20 0.68 -8.41 -6.67
CA ALA A 20 0.08 -8.43 -5.35
C ALA A 20 1.16 -8.57 -4.26
N LEU A 21 0.93 -7.93 -3.11
CA LEU A 21 1.74 -8.10 -1.91
C LEU A 21 0.86 -8.48 -0.72
N PHE A 22 1.39 -9.32 0.16
CA PHE A 22 0.82 -9.54 1.47
C PHE A 22 1.09 -8.35 2.38
N LEU A 23 0.03 -7.86 3.02
CA LEU A 23 0.12 -6.84 4.04
C LEU A 23 0.60 -7.46 5.35
N ARG A 24 1.66 -6.90 5.93
CA ARG A 24 2.32 -7.41 7.15
C ARG A 24 2.62 -6.27 8.12
N GLY A 25 2.50 -6.54 9.42
CA GLY A 25 2.85 -5.61 10.49
C GLY A 25 2.12 -4.27 10.42
N HIS A 26 0.96 -4.24 9.77
CA HIS A 26 0.36 -3.01 9.31
C HIS A 26 -0.68 -2.51 10.31
N ARG A 27 -0.56 -1.22 10.66
CA ARG A 27 -1.41 -0.58 11.68
C ARG A 27 -2.24 0.57 11.13
N MET A 28 -2.75 0.49 9.90
CA MET A 28 -3.68 1.50 9.39
C MET A 28 -5.14 1.05 9.50
N GLY A 29 -5.82 1.53 10.55
CA GLY A 29 -7.28 1.45 10.66
C GLY A 29 -7.84 0.03 10.49
N LEU A 30 -8.66 -0.16 9.45
CA LEU A 30 -9.39 -1.40 9.18
C LEU A 30 -8.61 -2.46 8.38
N LEU A 31 -7.41 -2.13 7.88
CA LEU A 31 -6.59 -3.09 7.15
C LEU A 31 -5.96 -4.08 8.11
N ARG A 32 -5.99 -5.37 7.75
CA ARG A 32 -5.50 -6.46 8.59
C ARG A 32 -4.29 -7.14 7.96
N ASP A 33 -3.40 -7.61 8.82
CA ASP A 33 -2.31 -8.48 8.41
C ASP A 33 -2.86 -9.71 7.67
N GLY A 34 -2.16 -10.09 6.60
CA GLY A 34 -2.54 -11.19 5.71
C GLY A 34 -3.38 -10.76 4.49
N TRP A 35 -3.94 -9.55 4.46
CA TRP A 35 -4.67 -9.06 3.28
C TRP A 35 -3.75 -8.83 2.09
N LEU A 36 -4.31 -8.90 0.88
CA LEU A 36 -3.57 -8.65 -0.36
C LEU A 36 -3.78 -7.21 -0.84
N LEU A 37 -2.68 -6.57 -1.23
CA LEU A 37 -2.69 -5.29 -1.92
C LEU A 37 -2.30 -5.52 -3.38
N VAL A 38 -3.15 -5.09 -4.30
CA VAL A 38 -2.90 -5.18 -5.74
C VAL A 38 -2.52 -3.80 -6.27
N TYR A 39 -1.49 -3.74 -7.11
CA TYR A 39 -0.94 -2.51 -7.67
C TYR A 39 -0.18 -2.80 -8.97
N GLU A 40 0.15 -1.75 -9.72
CA GLU A 40 1.03 -1.84 -10.89
C GLU A 40 2.52 -1.74 -10.47
N HIS A 41 3.29 -2.80 -10.69
CA HIS A 41 4.70 -2.86 -10.33
C HIS A 41 5.58 -2.28 -11.45
N THR A 42 5.72 -0.96 -11.47
CA THR A 42 6.53 -0.23 -12.46
C THR A 42 7.82 0.38 -11.91
N GLU A 43 8.05 0.26 -10.59
CA GLU A 43 9.18 0.86 -9.85
C GLU A 43 9.49 2.33 -10.22
N SER A 44 8.46 3.09 -10.58
CA SER A 44 8.63 4.48 -11.02
C SER A 44 8.80 5.44 -9.82
N PRO A 45 9.62 6.49 -9.94
CA PRO A 45 9.73 7.52 -8.92
C PRO A 45 8.36 8.14 -8.59
N PRO A 46 8.09 8.45 -7.31
CA PRO A 46 6.79 8.98 -6.90
C PRO A 46 6.54 10.36 -7.52
N THR A 47 5.31 10.57 -7.98
CA THR A 47 4.84 11.85 -8.54
C THR A 47 3.71 12.43 -7.72
N ASP A 48 3.40 13.72 -7.94
CA ASP A 48 2.35 14.46 -7.23
C ASP A 48 0.97 13.81 -7.34
N ALA A 49 0.73 12.97 -8.34
CA ALA A 49 -0.49 12.18 -8.49
C ALA A 49 -0.74 11.17 -7.34
N LEU A 50 0.29 10.89 -6.54
CA LEU A 50 0.22 9.97 -5.39
C LEU A 50 -0.11 10.67 -4.06
N VAL A 51 -0.27 12.00 -4.04
CA VAL A 51 -0.64 12.73 -2.83
C VAL A 51 -2.05 12.31 -2.37
N GLU A 52 -2.20 12.07 -1.06
CA GLU A 52 -3.37 11.49 -0.39
C GLU A 52 -3.79 10.10 -0.91
N GLN A 53 -2.97 9.43 -1.72
CA GLN A 53 -3.26 8.07 -2.18
C GLN A 53 -2.65 7.04 -1.25
N LEU A 54 -3.34 5.90 -1.09
CA LEU A 54 -2.76 4.70 -0.50
C LEU A 54 -1.80 4.08 -1.51
N CYS A 55 -0.53 3.93 -1.13
CA CYS A 55 0.52 3.48 -2.02
C CYS A 55 1.32 2.32 -1.42
N VAL A 56 1.76 1.41 -2.28
CA VAL A 56 2.95 0.58 -2.04
C VAL A 56 4.16 1.41 -2.44
N LEU A 57 5.17 1.47 -1.57
CA LEU A 57 6.37 2.27 -1.81
C LEU A 57 7.62 1.59 -1.30
N LYS A 58 8.75 1.93 -1.90
CA LYS A 58 10.09 1.55 -1.43
C LYS A 58 10.85 2.78 -0.99
N THR A 59 11.29 2.79 0.25
CA THR A 59 12.12 3.85 0.83
C THR A 59 13.60 3.64 0.50
N ALA A 60 14.40 4.71 0.63
CA ALA A 60 15.84 4.65 0.37
C ALA A 60 16.59 3.72 1.34
N ASP A 61 16.05 3.48 2.54
CA ASP A 61 16.54 2.48 3.50
C ASP A 61 16.01 1.05 3.22
N HIS A 62 15.54 0.82 1.99
CA HIS A 62 15.15 -0.48 1.45
C HIS A 62 13.88 -1.13 2.04
N ARG A 63 13.09 -0.40 2.86
CA ARG A 63 11.81 -0.91 3.34
C ARG A 63 10.75 -0.81 2.24
N VAL A 64 9.92 -1.85 2.11
CA VAL A 64 8.69 -1.81 1.31
C VAL A 64 7.50 -1.64 2.25
N LEU A 65 6.75 -0.56 2.06
CA LEU A 65 5.68 -0.14 2.95
C LEU A 65 4.39 0.09 2.19
N CYS A 66 3.27 -0.03 2.89
CA CYS A 66 1.98 0.50 2.45
C CYS A 66 1.65 1.72 3.30
N ARG A 67 1.46 2.91 2.70
CA ARG A 67 1.20 4.17 3.42
C ARG A 67 0.39 5.12 2.56
N VAL A 68 -0.32 6.04 3.20
CA VAL A 68 -0.85 7.22 2.50
C VAL A 68 0.28 8.23 2.35
N MET A 69 0.48 8.78 1.16
CA MET A 69 1.60 9.68 0.87
C MET A 69 1.20 11.15 0.90
N ARG A 70 2.04 11.99 1.52
CA ARG A 70 1.97 13.47 1.50
C ARG A 70 3.29 14.06 1.03
N LYS A 71 3.24 15.29 0.52
CA LYS A 71 4.47 16.04 0.24
C LYS A 71 5.18 16.34 1.55
N GLY A 72 6.46 15.96 1.61
CA GLY A 72 7.34 16.37 2.68
C GLY A 72 7.65 17.87 2.60
N ARG A 73 8.24 18.37 3.68
CA ARG A 73 8.70 19.76 3.81
C ARG A 73 10.03 19.96 3.12
N LYS A 74 10.86 18.91 3.02
CA LYS A 74 12.09 18.90 2.23
C LYS A 74 11.77 18.62 0.76
N GLY A 75 12.43 19.36 -0.13
CA GLY A 75 12.25 19.17 -1.58
C GLY A 75 12.52 17.72 -2.00
N GLY A 76 11.53 17.10 -2.65
CA GLY A 76 11.61 15.71 -3.12
C GLY A 76 11.32 14.63 -2.06
N ALA A 77 11.10 15.00 -0.80
CA ALA A 77 10.75 14.06 0.26
C ALA A 77 9.24 13.87 0.40
N TRP A 78 8.85 12.81 1.11
CA TRP A 78 7.45 12.42 1.32
C TRP A 78 7.16 12.15 2.79
N ASP A 79 6.04 12.67 3.27
CA ASP A 79 5.49 12.28 4.56
C ASP A 79 4.65 11.01 4.38
N LEU A 80 4.93 9.99 5.18
CA LEU A 80 4.27 8.69 5.12
C LEU A 80 3.29 8.57 6.29
N LEU A 81 2.01 8.66 5.96
CA LEU A 81 0.95 8.64 6.97
C LEU A 81 0.57 7.20 7.31
N THR A 82 0.37 6.99 8.61
CA THR A 82 -0.21 5.78 9.16
C THR A 82 -1.54 6.12 9.83
N GLY A 83 -2.49 5.18 9.77
CA GLY A 83 -3.78 5.29 10.45
C GLY A 83 -3.69 5.19 11.97
N THR A 84 -2.65 4.55 12.52
CA THR A 84 -2.36 4.57 13.97
C THR A 84 -0.85 4.67 14.22
N GLY A 85 -0.44 5.55 15.13
CA GLY A 85 0.98 5.79 15.46
C GLY A 85 1.58 7.04 14.81
N GLU A 86 2.89 7.21 14.99
CA GLU A 86 3.62 8.37 14.48
C GLU A 86 3.82 8.28 12.96
N GLN A 87 3.63 9.43 12.30
CA GLN A 87 3.88 9.58 10.88
C GLN A 87 5.39 9.67 10.63
N GLU A 88 5.87 9.04 9.55
CA GLU A 88 7.28 9.18 9.16
C GLU A 88 7.40 10.41 8.24
N LEU A 89 8.10 11.45 8.68
CA LEU A 89 8.19 12.73 7.96
C LEU A 89 9.45 12.82 7.09
N ASP A 90 9.36 13.55 5.98
CA ASP A 90 10.46 13.86 5.06
C ASP A 90 11.25 12.62 4.61
N VAL A 91 10.55 11.52 4.31
CA VAL A 91 11.14 10.25 3.88
C VAL A 91 11.55 10.31 2.42
N ALA A 92 12.76 9.82 2.13
CA ALA A 92 13.22 9.60 0.76
C ALA A 92 12.59 8.32 0.21
N VAL A 93 11.74 8.47 -0.81
CA VAL A 93 11.04 7.37 -1.48
C VAL A 93 11.65 7.16 -2.86
N VAL A 94 12.11 5.92 -3.12
CA VAL A 94 12.75 5.52 -4.38
C VAL A 94 11.70 5.31 -5.46
N TRP A 95 10.66 4.55 -5.14
CA TRP A 95 9.52 4.34 -6.02
C TRP A 95 8.23 4.21 -5.22
N ALA A 96 7.11 4.52 -5.87
CA ALA A 96 5.79 4.27 -5.30
C ALA A 96 4.76 4.02 -6.40
N ALA A 97 3.76 3.22 -6.05
CA ALA A 97 2.61 2.92 -6.89
C ALA A 97 1.35 2.95 -6.05
N ARG A 98 0.26 3.45 -6.62
CA ARG A 98 -1.05 3.45 -5.96
C ARG A 98 -1.54 2.01 -5.78
N VAL A 99 -2.17 1.74 -4.64
CA VAL A 99 -2.95 0.52 -4.42
C VAL A 99 -4.26 0.62 -5.22
N ASP A 100 -4.48 -0.31 -6.14
CA ASP A 100 -5.68 -0.36 -6.96
C ASP A 100 -6.77 -1.24 -6.34
N LEU A 101 -6.40 -2.30 -5.61
CA LEU A 101 -7.33 -3.16 -4.89
C LEU A 101 -6.77 -3.63 -3.56
N ILE A 102 -7.69 -3.87 -2.63
CA ILE A 102 -7.44 -4.51 -1.35
C ILE A 102 -8.36 -5.72 -1.26
N ILE A 103 -7.80 -6.90 -1.07
CA ILE A 103 -8.55 -8.15 -0.98
C ILE A 103 -8.39 -8.68 0.44
N PRO A 104 -9.47 -8.73 1.24
CA PRO A 104 -9.47 -9.47 2.48
C PRO A 104 -9.09 -10.92 2.22
N HIS A 105 -8.09 -11.40 2.93
CA HIS A 105 -7.55 -12.75 2.76
C HIS A 105 -7.25 -13.37 4.11
N GLU A 106 -7.50 -14.67 4.21
CA GLU A 106 -7.09 -15.50 5.34
C GLU A 106 -5.86 -16.30 4.88
N PRO A 107 -4.67 -16.00 5.40
CA PRO A 107 -3.46 -16.70 5.02
C PRO A 107 -3.56 -18.21 5.21
N THR A 108 -3.10 -18.97 4.22
CA THR A 108 -2.94 -20.42 4.37
C THR A 108 -1.77 -20.74 5.31
N PRO A 109 -1.71 -21.94 5.91
CA PRO A 109 -0.55 -22.35 6.72
C PRO A 109 0.79 -22.22 5.97
N ASP A 110 0.84 -22.60 4.70
CA ASP A 110 2.04 -22.51 3.86
C ASP A 110 2.46 -21.05 3.64
N GLU A 111 1.49 -20.16 3.42
CA GLU A 111 1.74 -18.71 3.34
C GLU A 111 2.26 -18.19 4.69
N VAL A 112 1.67 -18.60 5.82
CA VAL A 112 2.12 -18.24 7.16
C VAL A 112 3.55 -18.73 7.44
N GLU A 113 3.89 -19.94 7.01
CA GLU A 113 5.23 -20.51 7.12
C GLU A 113 6.22 -19.74 6.24
N ALA A 114 5.87 -19.47 4.97
CA ALA A 114 6.66 -18.62 4.09
C ALA A 114 6.84 -17.20 4.66
N PHE A 115 5.94 -16.75 5.52
CA PHE A 115 6.06 -15.47 6.23
C PHE A 115 7.03 -15.49 7.43
N GLY A 116 7.59 -16.64 7.86
CA GLY A 116 8.49 -16.76 9.01
C GLY A 116 9.93 -17.15 8.63
N SER A 117 10.90 -16.24 8.69
CA SER A 117 11.98 -16.20 9.71
C SER A 117 12.83 -14.91 9.63
N THR A 118 12.21 -13.75 9.36
CA THR A 118 12.94 -12.47 9.36
C THR A 118 12.26 -11.46 10.30
N TYR A 119 12.55 -11.64 11.58
CA TYR A 119 12.91 -10.55 12.50
C TYR A 119 14.35 -10.78 12.94
#